data_AF-A0A7V2TPM9-F1
#
_entry.id   AF-A0A7V2TPM9-F1
#
_cell.length_a   1.000
_cell.length_b   1.000
_cell.length_c   1.000
_cell.angle_alpha   90.00
_cell.angle_beta   90.00
_cell.angle_gamma   90.00
#
_symmetry.space_group_name_H-M   'P 1'
#
loop_
_entity.id
_entity.type
_entity.pdbx_description
1 polymer ?
#
loop_
_entity_poly.entity_id
_entity_poly.type
_entity_poly.pdbx_seq_one_letter_code
_entity_poly.pdbx_strand_id
1 'polypeptide(L)'
;MKWFSAQSFKVQVLFLALVPPAVIMVLLIWGHTIVMRDRVIESFVTTARDICLMTESVRDGMEGKWAKGVFSVDMLREKIAAGERDLALDMVPVVTAWRAAMAKAEEGGYTFKVPKFYPRNPKNEPDPVEADVLRTLEKGDISEYFLVDRELNAVRYFRPVKLTESCLICHGD
;
A
#
# COMPACT_ATOMS: atom_id res chain seq x y z
N MET A 1 14.14 0.46 -51.86
CA MET A 1 14.75 1.57 -52.63
C MET A 1 14.13 1.78 -54.01
N LYS A 2 13.90 0.75 -54.84
CA LYS A 2 13.32 0.91 -56.20
C LYS A 2 11.96 1.63 -56.25
N TRP A 3 11.11 1.44 -55.24
CA TRP A 3 9.82 2.15 -55.11
C TRP A 3 9.99 3.63 -54.77
N PHE A 4 10.90 3.96 -53.85
CA PHE A 4 11.17 5.34 -53.43
C PHE A 4 11.74 6.19 -54.57
N SER A 5 12.68 5.61 -55.35
CA SER A 5 13.24 6.26 -56.54
C SER A 5 12.25 6.42 -57.70
N ALA A 6 11.12 5.68 -57.68
CA ALA A 6 10.07 5.75 -58.70
C ALA A 6 8.97 6.78 -58.38
N GLN A 7 9.00 7.40 -57.20
CA GLN A 7 8.06 8.46 -56.79
C GLN A 7 8.51 9.83 -57.29
N SER A 8 7.59 10.79 -57.40
CA SER A 8 7.94 12.17 -57.76
C SER A 8 8.88 12.80 -56.72
N PHE A 9 9.73 13.73 -57.16
CA PHE A 9 10.68 14.44 -56.31
C PHE A 9 10.02 15.07 -55.06
N LYS A 10 8.79 15.60 -55.20
CA LYS A 10 8.03 16.18 -54.08
C LYS A 10 7.71 15.16 -52.99
N VAL A 11 7.35 13.94 -53.38
CA VAL A 11 7.03 12.84 -52.45
C VAL A 11 8.30 12.37 -51.73
N GLN A 12 9.43 12.30 -52.44
CA GLN A 12 10.71 11.93 -51.84
C GLN A 12 11.14 12.95 -50.77
N VAL A 13 11.01 14.25 -51.06
CA VAL A 13 11.34 15.33 -50.11
C VAL A 13 10.40 15.30 -48.89
N LEU A 14 9.09 15.14 -49.10
CA LEU A 14 8.12 15.02 -48.01
C LEU A 14 8.39 13.81 -47.11
N PHE A 15 8.71 12.66 -47.71
CA PHE A 15 9.03 11.45 -46.96
C PHE A 15 10.31 11.62 -46.13
N LEU A 16 11.37 12.21 -46.72
CA LEU A 16 12.63 12.46 -46.01
C LEU A 16 12.47 13.49 -44.87
N ALA A 17 11.54 14.44 -45.02
CA ALA A 17 11.26 15.45 -44.00
C ALA A 17 10.38 14.92 -42.85
N LEU A 18 9.43 14.02 -43.13
CA LEU A 18 8.42 13.59 -42.15
C LEU A 18 8.75 12.27 -41.47
N VAL A 19 9.36 11.32 -42.19
CA VAL A 19 9.57 9.96 -41.65
C VAL A 19 10.64 9.92 -40.56
N PRO A 20 11.82 10.55 -40.68
CA PRO A 20 12.81 10.51 -39.62
C PRO A 20 12.32 11.14 -38.30
N PRO A 21 11.68 12.33 -38.28
CA PRO A 21 11.09 12.86 -37.05
C PRO A 21 9.99 11.97 -36.46
N ALA A 22 9.15 11.36 -37.30
CA ALA A 22 8.12 10.43 -36.83
C ALA A 22 8.73 9.18 -36.18
N VAL A 23 9.79 8.62 -36.75
CA VAL A 23 10.51 7.46 -36.18
C VAL A 23 11.15 7.85 -34.85
N ILE A 24 11.81 9.01 -34.77
CA ILE A 24 12.40 9.49 -33.51
C ILE A 24 11.31 9.68 -32.45
N MET A 25 10.17 10.29 -32.82
CA MET A 25 9.04 10.49 -31.91
C MET A 25 8.52 9.16 -31.34
N VAL A 26 8.34 8.15 -32.20
CA VAL A 26 7.90 6.81 -31.76
C VAL A 26 8.92 6.17 -30.80
N LEU A 27 10.22 6.28 -31.10
CA LEU A 27 11.27 5.75 -30.23
C LEU A 27 11.31 6.46 -28.87
N LEU A 28 11.13 7.78 -28.85
CA LEU A 28 11.07 8.56 -27.61
C LEU A 28 9.83 8.21 -26.79
N ILE A 29 8.65 8.10 -27.41
CA ILE A 29 7.42 7.70 -26.73
C ILE A 29 7.60 6.29 -26.15
N TRP A 30 8.10 5.34 -26.93
CA TRP A 30 8.33 3.98 -26.48
C TRP A 30 9.30 3.92 -25.29
N GLY A 31 10.47 4.56 -25.40
CA GLY A 31 11.42 4.63 -24.29
C GLY A 31 10.83 5.28 -23.03
N HIS A 32 10.05 6.35 -23.21
CA HIS A 32 9.37 7.02 -22.11
C HIS A 32 8.31 6.14 -21.44
N THR A 33 7.52 5.39 -22.20
CA THR A 33 6.49 4.49 -21.63
C THR A 33 7.08 3.40 -20.75
N ILE A 34 8.27 2.88 -21.09
CA ILE A 34 8.96 1.88 -20.28
C ILE A 34 9.42 2.50 -18.96
N VAL A 35 10.15 3.62 -19.02
CA VAL A 35 10.71 4.28 -17.84
C VAL A 35 9.61 4.84 -16.92
N MET A 36 8.53 5.38 -17.50
CA MET A 36 7.44 5.95 -16.72
C MET A 36 6.71 4.89 -15.90
N ARG A 37 6.54 3.69 -16.43
CA ARG A 37 5.84 2.63 -15.72
C ARG A 37 6.50 2.30 -14.39
N ASP A 38 7.82 2.10 -14.39
CA ASP A 38 8.55 1.74 -13.18
C ASP A 38 8.55 2.89 -12.17
N ARG A 39 8.74 4.13 -12.63
CA ARG A 39 8.65 5.32 -11.77
C ARG A 39 7.28 5.51 -11.13
N VAL A 40 6.21 5.24 -11.88
CA VAL A 40 4.84 5.32 -11.37
C VAL A 40 4.62 4.25 -10.30
N ILE A 41 5.04 3.00 -10.56
CA ILE A 41 4.95 1.92 -9.56
C ILE A 41 5.73 2.29 -8.30
N GLU A 42 6.99 2.73 -8.44
CA GLU A 42 7.84 3.15 -7.32
C GLU A 42 7.21 4.31 -6.53
N SER A 43 6.57 5.26 -7.21
CA SER A 43 5.83 6.34 -6.57
C SER A 43 4.68 5.80 -5.71
N PHE A 44 3.87 4.87 -6.24
CA PHE A 44 2.78 4.26 -5.48
C PHE A 44 3.29 3.43 -4.30
N VAL A 45 4.37 2.66 -4.48
CA VAL A 45 5.01 1.92 -3.39
C VAL A 45 5.49 2.87 -2.29
N THR A 46 6.12 3.98 -2.67
CA THR A 46 6.61 4.99 -1.72
C THR A 46 5.46 5.63 -0.96
N THR A 47 4.40 6.06 -1.67
CA THR A 47 3.20 6.60 -1.02
C THR A 47 2.56 5.59 -0.07
N ALA A 48 2.42 4.32 -0.47
CA ALA A 48 1.85 3.28 0.40
C ALA A 48 2.73 3.02 1.63
N ARG A 49 4.06 3.01 1.46
CA ARG A 49 5.03 2.91 2.57
C ARG A 49 4.84 4.06 3.55
N ASP A 50 4.76 5.30 3.07
CA ASP A 50 4.58 6.48 3.91
C ASP A 50 3.27 6.42 4.70
N ILE A 51 2.18 5.96 4.08
CA ILE A 51 0.90 5.74 4.76
C ILE A 51 1.04 4.71 5.88
N CYS A 52 1.70 3.57 5.63
CA CYS A 52 1.96 2.57 6.66
C CYS A 52 2.84 3.11 7.79
N LEU A 53 3.90 3.87 7.47
CA LEU A 53 4.79 4.47 8.48
C LEU A 53 4.05 5.52 9.33
N MET A 54 3.18 6.32 8.72
CA MET A 54 2.32 7.25 9.47
C MET A 54 1.33 6.51 10.36
N THR A 55 0.79 5.39 9.88
CA THR A 55 -0.09 4.51 10.66
C THR A 55 0.65 3.91 11.87
N GLU A 56 1.88 3.43 11.67
CA GLU A 56 2.75 2.94 12.75
C GLU A 56 3.08 4.05 13.75
N SER A 57 3.35 5.27 13.29
CA SER A 57 3.59 6.43 14.17
C SER A 57 2.38 6.72 15.08
N VAL A 58 1.15 6.62 14.56
CA VAL A 58 -0.07 6.75 15.38
C VAL A 58 -0.15 5.63 16.43
N ARG A 59 0.16 4.39 16.03
CA ARG A 59 0.20 3.25 16.95
C ARG A 59 1.21 3.49 18.06
N ASP A 60 2.46 3.81 17.71
CA ASP A 60 3.56 4.02 18.66
C ASP A 60 3.25 5.20 19.60
N GLY A 61 2.62 6.26 19.09
CA GLY A 61 2.12 7.37 19.92
C GLY A 61 1.04 6.93 20.94
N MET A 62 0.16 6.01 20.56
CA MET A 62 -0.81 5.41 21.48
C MET A 62 -0.15 4.47 22.49
N GLU A 63 0.83 3.66 22.06
CA GLU A 63 1.63 2.84 22.97
C GLU A 63 2.35 3.69 24.02
N GLY A 64 2.91 4.84 23.61
CA GLY A 64 3.50 5.80 24.53
C GLY A 64 2.53 6.39 25.56
N LYS A 65 1.23 6.48 25.24
CA LYS A 65 0.18 6.89 26.21
C LYS A 65 -0.10 5.79 27.24
N TRP A 66 -0.12 4.52 26.81
CA TRP A 66 -0.21 3.38 27.72
C TRP A 66 1.00 3.30 28.65
N ALA A 67 2.21 3.45 28.10
CA ALA A 67 3.45 3.45 28.89
C ALA A 67 3.50 4.58 29.94
N LYS A 68 2.86 5.72 29.65
CA LYS A 68 2.74 6.86 30.59
C LYS A 68 1.55 6.75 31.55
N GLY A 69 0.75 5.68 31.47
CA GLY A 69 -0.43 5.49 32.31
C GLY A 69 -1.61 6.41 31.98
N VAL A 70 -1.63 7.05 30.80
CA VAL A 70 -2.80 7.80 30.30
C VAL A 70 -3.97 6.86 30.03
N PHE A 71 -3.65 5.63 29.60
CA PHE A 71 -4.58 4.53 29.52
C PHE A 71 -4.12 3.41 30.45
N SER A 72 -5.08 2.68 31.02
CA SER A 72 -4.82 1.53 31.88
C SER A 72 -5.75 0.37 31.55
N VAL A 73 -5.35 -0.83 31.97
CA VAL A 73 -6.17 -2.05 31.83
C VAL A 73 -7.50 -1.91 32.57
N ASP A 74 -7.52 -1.22 33.71
CA ASP A 74 -8.73 -1.02 34.50
C ASP A 74 -9.73 -0.11 33.79
N MET A 75 -9.26 0.99 33.18
CA MET A 75 -10.11 1.84 32.34
C MET A 75 -10.69 1.04 31.16
N LEU A 76 -9.87 0.19 30.53
CA LEU A 76 -10.34 -0.65 29.42
C LEU A 76 -11.42 -1.63 29.88
N ARG A 77 -11.21 -2.29 31.03
CA ARG A 77 -12.17 -3.22 31.64
C ARG A 77 -13.48 -2.53 32.02
N GLU A 78 -13.39 -1.32 32.59
CA GLU A 78 -14.55 -0.51 32.94
C GLU A 78 -15.40 -0.21 31.69
N LYS A 79 -14.76 0.21 30.60
CA LYS A 79 -15.46 0.48 29.32
C LYS A 79 -16.12 -0.77 28.75
N ILE A 80 -15.44 -1.92 28.80
CA ILE A 80 -16.01 -3.19 28.35
C ILE A 80 -17.21 -3.59 29.24
N ALA A 81 -17.09 -3.47 30.56
CA ALA A 81 -18.14 -3.80 31.52
C ALA A 81 -19.37 -2.89 31.39
N ALA A 82 -19.16 -1.61 31.05
CA ALA A 82 -20.21 -0.65 30.75
C ALA A 82 -20.89 -0.90 29.38
N GLY A 83 -20.42 -1.86 28.58
CA GLY A 83 -20.92 -2.10 27.23
C GLY A 83 -20.42 -1.10 26.18
N GLU A 84 -19.52 -0.19 26.56
CA GLU A 84 -18.91 0.85 25.72
C GLU A 84 -17.77 0.28 24.85
N ARG A 85 -18.06 -0.77 24.08
CA ARG A 85 -17.06 -1.53 23.30
C ARG A 85 -16.28 -0.68 22.31
N ASP A 86 -16.92 0.32 21.69
CA ASP A 86 -16.25 1.16 20.70
C ASP A 86 -15.20 2.07 21.35
N LEU A 87 -15.53 2.65 22.50
CA LEU A 87 -14.58 3.42 23.31
C LEU A 87 -13.44 2.53 23.84
N ALA A 88 -13.74 1.30 24.23
CA ALA A 88 -12.69 0.34 24.60
C ALA A 88 -11.75 0.04 23.42
N LEU A 89 -12.28 -0.10 22.20
CA LEU A 89 -11.49 -0.31 20.99
C LEU A 89 -10.65 0.91 20.61
N ASP A 90 -11.15 2.13 20.83
CA ASP A 90 -10.38 3.37 20.60
C ASP A 90 -9.17 3.53 21.53
N MET A 91 -9.14 2.81 22.64
CA MET A 91 -7.98 2.75 23.53
C MET A 91 -6.90 1.78 23.02
N VAL A 92 -7.21 0.85 22.12
CA VAL A 92 -6.26 -0.17 21.65
C VAL A 92 -5.34 0.42 20.57
N PRO A 93 -4.00 0.48 20.76
CA PRO A 93 -3.09 1.22 19.86
C PRO A 93 -3.19 0.84 18.39
N VAL A 94 -3.15 -0.47 18.08
CA VAL A 94 -3.29 -0.95 16.69
C VAL A 94 -4.66 -0.60 16.13
N VAL A 95 -5.69 -0.53 16.99
CA VAL A 95 -7.06 -0.26 16.56
C VAL A 95 -7.29 1.22 16.24
N THR A 96 -6.66 2.13 16.98
CA THR A 96 -6.69 3.55 16.63
C THR A 96 -5.92 3.82 15.34
N ALA A 97 -4.78 3.14 15.14
CA ALA A 97 -3.90 3.35 14.00
C ALA A 97 -4.55 3.02 12.64
N TRP A 98 -4.99 1.77 12.42
CA TRP A 98 -5.69 1.40 11.19
C TRP A 98 -7.01 2.15 10.98
N ARG A 99 -7.73 2.58 12.04
CA ARG A 99 -8.89 3.48 11.92
C ARG A 99 -8.50 4.83 11.34
N ALA A 100 -7.39 5.41 11.81
CA ALA A 100 -6.86 6.67 11.28
C ALA A 100 -6.46 6.56 9.80
N ALA A 101 -5.82 5.45 9.41
CA ALA A 101 -5.50 5.17 8.01
C ALA A 101 -6.77 5.03 7.15
N MET A 102 -7.73 4.23 7.60
CA MET A 102 -8.97 3.97 6.86
C MET A 102 -9.87 5.21 6.75
N ALA A 103 -9.85 6.12 7.73
CA ALA A 103 -10.70 7.32 7.75
C ALA A 103 -10.48 8.27 6.56
N LYS A 104 -9.33 8.17 5.89
CA LYS A 104 -8.94 9.02 4.75
C LYS A 104 -8.58 8.23 3.50
N ALA A 105 -8.93 6.94 3.48
CA ALA A 105 -8.60 6.03 2.38
C ALA A 105 -9.30 6.42 1.07
N GLU A 106 -10.59 6.77 1.12
CA GLU A 106 -11.35 7.21 -0.05
C GLU A 106 -10.80 8.53 -0.61
N GLU A 107 -10.57 9.53 0.24
CA GLU A 107 -10.00 10.83 -0.13
C GLU A 107 -8.57 10.69 -0.69
N GLY A 108 -7.79 9.73 -0.18
CA GLY A 108 -6.45 9.43 -0.65
C GLY A 108 -6.41 8.49 -1.86
N GLY A 109 -7.55 7.97 -2.33
CA GLY A 109 -7.62 7.06 -3.48
C GLY A 109 -6.96 5.70 -3.25
N TYR A 110 -6.95 5.18 -2.02
CA TYR A 110 -6.36 3.88 -1.68
C TYR A 110 -7.33 3.01 -0.87
N THR A 111 -7.04 1.71 -0.82
CA THR A 111 -7.70 0.78 0.12
C THR A 111 -6.71 0.38 1.19
N PHE A 112 -7.11 0.46 2.45
CA PHE A 112 -6.32 0.00 3.58
C PHE A 112 -7.02 -1.19 4.24
N LYS A 113 -6.27 -2.26 4.52
CA LYS A 113 -6.77 -3.49 5.16
C LYS A 113 -5.70 -4.01 6.11
N VAL A 114 -6.12 -4.65 7.20
CA VAL A 114 -5.21 -5.39 8.11
C VAL A 114 -5.53 -6.88 8.05
N PRO A 115 -5.11 -7.58 6.97
CA PRO A 115 -5.40 -8.99 6.82
C PRO A 115 -4.67 -9.81 7.90
N LYS A 116 -5.35 -10.83 8.44
CA LYS A 116 -4.77 -11.77 9.40
C LYS A 116 -5.48 -13.11 9.27
N PHE A 117 -4.75 -14.22 9.38
CA PHE A 117 -5.36 -15.53 9.58
C PHE A 117 -6.21 -15.56 10.86
N TYR A 118 -7.41 -16.15 10.77
CA TYR A 118 -8.36 -16.26 11.87
C TYR A 118 -8.65 -14.90 12.55
N PRO A 119 -9.11 -13.89 11.79
CA PRO A 119 -9.35 -12.56 12.32
C PRO A 119 -10.62 -12.55 13.17
N ARG A 120 -10.67 -11.64 14.15
CA ARG A 120 -11.89 -11.40 14.93
C ARG A 120 -12.99 -10.75 14.08
N ASN A 121 -12.59 -9.95 13.09
CA ASN A 121 -13.46 -9.36 12.09
C ASN A 121 -13.31 -10.15 10.77
N PRO A 122 -14.34 -10.87 10.29
CA PRO A 122 -14.27 -11.64 9.05
C PRO A 122 -13.88 -10.81 7.81
N LYS A 123 -14.10 -9.48 7.82
CA LYS A 123 -13.65 -8.60 6.73
C LYS A 123 -12.13 -8.54 6.57
N ASN A 124 -11.37 -8.96 7.59
CA ASN A 124 -9.92 -9.03 7.58
C ASN A 124 -9.39 -10.42 7.17
N GLU A 125 -10.25 -11.34 6.73
CA GLU A 125 -9.78 -12.63 6.22
C GLU A 125 -8.91 -12.37 4.98
N PRO A 126 -7.71 -12.96 4.88
CA PRO A 126 -6.85 -12.75 3.73
C PRO A 126 -7.44 -13.37 2.48
N ASP A 127 -7.31 -12.67 1.35
CA ASP A 127 -7.45 -13.30 0.04
C ASP A 127 -6.22 -14.20 -0.27
N PRO A 128 -6.21 -14.96 -1.38
CA PRO A 128 -5.09 -15.84 -1.70
C PRO A 128 -3.73 -15.14 -1.78
N VAL A 129 -3.67 -13.92 -2.35
CA VAL A 129 -2.45 -13.12 -2.47
C VAL A 129 -1.98 -12.66 -1.10
N GLU A 130 -2.91 -12.15 -0.27
CA GLU A 130 -2.63 -11.73 1.10
C GLU A 130 -2.13 -12.90 1.94
N ALA A 131 -2.71 -14.09 1.78
CA ALA A 131 -2.32 -15.28 2.51
C ALA A 131 -0.88 -15.71 2.17
N ASP A 132 -0.50 -15.65 0.88
CA ASP A 132 0.88 -15.95 0.44
C ASP A 132 1.88 -14.92 0.96
N VAL A 133 1.52 -13.64 0.92
CA VAL A 133 2.39 -12.57 1.45
C VAL A 133 2.51 -12.69 2.98
N LEU A 134 1.42 -12.96 3.70
CA LEU A 134 1.46 -13.18 5.15
C LEU A 134 2.40 -14.32 5.53
N ARG A 135 2.33 -15.47 4.84
CA ARG A 135 3.26 -16.60 5.04
C ARG A 135 4.72 -16.23 4.74
N THR A 136 4.95 -15.30 3.81
CA THR A 136 6.29 -14.82 3.47
C THR A 136 6.82 -13.90 4.55
N LEU A 137 6.01 -12.94 5.01
CA LEU A 137 6.34 -12.01 6.08
C LEU A 137 6.55 -12.72 7.43
N GLU A 138 5.81 -13.80 7.69
CA GLU A 138 5.91 -14.59 8.92
C GLU A 138 7.29 -15.25 9.11
N LYS A 139 8.01 -15.53 8.02
CA LYS A 139 9.39 -16.04 8.08
C LYS A 139 10.37 -15.04 8.68
N GLY A 140 10.05 -13.73 8.61
CA GLY A 140 10.83 -12.66 9.23
C GLY A 140 12.01 -12.15 8.41
N ASP A 141 12.24 -12.67 7.21
CA ASP A 141 13.40 -12.33 6.37
C ASP A 141 13.29 -10.95 5.69
N ILE A 142 12.08 -10.40 5.62
CA ILE A 142 11.79 -9.14 4.91
C ILE A 142 10.91 -8.22 5.76
N SER A 143 11.12 -6.91 5.63
CA SER A 143 10.40 -5.87 6.38
C SER A 143 9.21 -5.28 5.63
N GLU A 144 9.13 -5.50 4.32
CA GLU A 144 8.05 -5.04 3.45
C GLU A 144 8.00 -5.91 2.19
N TYR A 145 6.85 -5.92 1.52
CA TYR A 145 6.66 -6.63 0.26
C TYR A 145 5.68 -5.85 -0.61
N PHE A 146 5.88 -5.82 -1.93
CA PHE A 146 4.89 -5.27 -2.84
C PHE A 146 4.79 -6.08 -4.13
N LEU A 147 3.63 -6.00 -4.77
CA LEU A 147 3.40 -6.56 -6.10
C LEU A 147 2.44 -5.69 -6.91
N VAL A 148 2.46 -5.87 -8.22
CA VAL A 148 1.47 -5.27 -9.12
C VAL A 148 0.38 -6.30 -9.39
N ASP A 149 -0.80 -6.05 -8.86
CA ASP A 149 -1.99 -6.84 -9.09
C ASP A 149 -2.66 -6.38 -10.40
N ARG A 150 -2.59 -7.23 -11.43
CA ARG A 150 -3.14 -6.91 -12.75
C ARG A 150 -4.66 -7.04 -12.80
N GLU A 151 -5.25 -7.87 -11.94
CA GLU A 151 -6.70 -8.07 -11.89
C GLU A 151 -7.37 -6.86 -11.23
N LEU A 152 -6.78 -6.38 -10.14
CA LEU A 152 -7.24 -5.17 -9.46
C LEU A 152 -6.72 -3.88 -10.11
N ASN A 153 -5.78 -3.98 -11.05
CA ASN A 153 -5.04 -2.85 -11.61
C ASN A 153 -4.47 -1.92 -10.51
N ALA A 154 -3.82 -2.52 -9.53
CA ALA A 154 -3.36 -1.84 -8.32
C ALA A 154 -1.94 -2.29 -7.92
N VAL A 155 -1.22 -1.39 -7.24
CA VAL A 155 -0.01 -1.78 -6.50
C VAL A 155 -0.44 -2.18 -5.10
N ARG A 156 -0.17 -3.43 -4.73
CA ARG A 156 -0.43 -3.94 -3.38
C ARG A 156 0.86 -3.88 -2.59
N TYR A 157 0.85 -3.11 -1.51
CA TYR A 157 1.98 -2.95 -0.61
C TYR A 157 1.64 -3.53 0.76
N PHE A 158 2.58 -4.25 1.35
CA PHE A 158 2.41 -5.00 2.58
C PHE A 158 3.56 -4.71 3.54
N ARG A 159 3.20 -4.47 4.79
CA ARG A 159 4.14 -4.28 5.89
C ARG A 159 3.64 -5.06 7.12
N PRO A 160 4.49 -5.88 7.76
CA PRO A 160 4.06 -6.73 8.86
C PRO A 160 3.82 -5.91 10.13
N VAL A 161 2.69 -6.16 10.79
CA VAL A 161 2.45 -5.64 12.14
C VAL A 161 3.12 -6.55 13.15
N LYS A 162 4.15 -6.04 13.84
CA LYS A 162 4.83 -6.77 14.92
C LYS A 162 4.16 -6.48 16.25
N LEU A 163 3.84 -7.53 17.00
CA LEU A 163 3.29 -7.40 18.35
C LEU A 163 4.32 -6.76 19.27
N THR A 164 3.85 -5.80 20.07
CA THR A 164 4.60 -5.12 21.13
C THR A 164 4.07 -5.55 22.48
N GLU A 165 4.73 -5.18 23.58
CA GLU A 165 4.29 -5.51 24.95
C GLU A 165 2.83 -5.09 25.20
N SER A 166 2.43 -3.92 24.71
CA SER A 166 1.04 -3.44 24.83
C SER A 166 0.03 -4.35 24.13
N CYS A 167 0.45 -5.06 23.08
CA CYS A 167 -0.41 -5.98 22.35
C CYS A 167 -0.67 -7.27 23.16
N LEU A 168 0.31 -7.71 23.96
CA LEU A 168 0.26 -8.94 24.74
C LEU A 168 -0.74 -8.83 25.91
N ILE A 169 -1.13 -7.61 26.32
CA ILE A 169 -2.20 -7.36 27.29
C ILE A 169 -3.50 -8.09 26.90
N CYS A 170 -3.81 -8.15 25.60
CA CYS A 170 -5.03 -8.80 25.09
C CYS A 170 -4.75 -10.05 24.26
N HIS A 171 -3.51 -10.25 23.78
CA HIS A 171 -3.16 -11.39 22.95
C HIS A 171 -2.42 -12.49 23.69
N GLY A 172 -2.04 -12.27 24.95
CA GLY A 172 -1.24 -13.22 25.72
C GLY A 172 0.17 -13.36 25.15
N ASP A 173 0.92 -14.30 25.72
CA ASP A 173 2.21 -14.76 25.20
C ASP A 173 2.03 -15.83 24.11
#